data_AF-A0A8J7YEG3-F1
#
_entry.id   AF-A0A8J7YEG3-F1
#
_cell.length_a   1.000
_cell.length_b   1.000
_cell.length_c   1.000
_cell.angle_alpha   90.00
_cell.angle_beta   90.00
_cell.angle_gamma   90.00
#
_symmetry.space_group_name_H-M   'P 1'
#
loop_
_entity.id
_entity.type
_entity.pdbx_description
1 polymer ?
#
loop_
_entity_poly.entity_id
_entity_poly.type
_entity_poly.pdbx_seq_one_letter_code
_entity_poly.pdbx_strand_id
1 'polypeptide(L)'
;MDSESVAWPSAEPSYRLRPPATDEAVALDALAAVLDATPRRPERVSVRLAIGRRMDLLGPRREALEALSGHADVTVADDHTIGTLALTEAAFADLAELFADLDRAVVFDPDGVAIADWRGGLLRFALPEAAVETVRDSVDVAIANRIERVE
;
A
#
# COMPACT_ATOMS: atom_id res chain seq x y z
N MET A 1 -16.05 11.14 3.74
CA MET A 1 -15.80 10.33 2.53
C MET A 1 -15.63 8.92 3.04
N ASP A 2 -16.60 8.03 2.80
CA ASP A 2 -16.47 6.64 3.21
C ASP A 2 -15.26 6.04 2.51
N SER A 3 -14.22 5.74 3.28
CA SER A 3 -13.01 5.12 2.73
C SER A 3 -13.32 3.74 2.12
N GLU A 4 -14.53 3.19 2.27
CA GLU A 4 -14.86 1.83 1.86
C GLU A 4 -15.11 1.64 0.35
N SER A 5 -15.49 2.67 -0.40
CA SER A 5 -15.70 2.56 -1.84
C SER A 5 -14.57 3.21 -2.62
N VAL A 6 -13.64 2.37 -3.06
CA VAL A 6 -12.54 2.73 -3.95
C VAL A 6 -12.95 2.42 -5.38
N ALA A 7 -12.71 3.34 -6.31
CA ALA A 7 -12.95 3.10 -7.73
C ALA A 7 -11.87 2.14 -8.26
N TRP A 8 -12.28 0.94 -8.68
CA TRP A 8 -11.41 -0.03 -9.33
C TRP A 8 -11.54 0.07 -10.85
N PRO A 9 -10.49 -0.27 -11.60
CA PRO A 9 -10.55 -0.32 -13.05
C PRO A 9 -11.48 -1.45 -13.50
N SER A 10 -12.46 -1.11 -14.35
CA SER A 10 -13.45 -2.09 -14.82
C SER A 10 -12.94 -2.99 -15.95
N ALA A 11 -11.86 -2.59 -16.62
CA ALA A 11 -11.32 -3.30 -17.78
C ALA A 11 -10.23 -4.32 -17.43
N GLU A 12 -9.77 -4.34 -16.17
CA GLU A 12 -8.65 -5.18 -15.73
C GLU A 12 -9.12 -6.23 -14.74
N PRO A 13 -8.56 -7.46 -14.82
CA PRO A 13 -8.81 -8.45 -13.80
C PRO A 13 -8.27 -7.98 -12.44
N SER A 14 -9.05 -8.26 -11.41
CA SER A 14 -8.65 -8.05 -10.03
C SER A 14 -7.96 -9.29 -9.49
N TYR A 15 -6.99 -9.08 -8.62
CA TYR A 15 -6.24 -10.11 -7.93
C TYR A 15 -6.18 -9.82 -6.44
N ARG A 16 -5.92 -10.87 -5.67
CA ARG A 16 -5.65 -10.78 -4.25
C ARG A 16 -4.45 -11.64 -3.89
N LEU A 17 -3.70 -11.16 -2.91
CA LEU A 17 -2.59 -11.86 -2.28
C LEU A 17 -2.73 -11.67 -0.77
N ARG A 18 -2.67 -12.77 -0.03
CA ARG A 18 -2.52 -12.74 1.42
C ARG A 18 -1.10 -13.19 1.73
N PRO A 19 -0.17 -12.29 2.09
CA PRO A 19 1.16 -12.69 2.55
C PRO A 19 1.10 -13.58 3.81
N PRO A 20 2.19 -14.27 4.19
CA PRO A 20 2.29 -14.87 5.51
C PRO A 20 2.09 -13.79 6.59
N ALA A 21 1.24 -14.06 7.59
CA ALA A 21 0.86 -13.05 8.59
C ALA A 21 2.03 -12.54 9.46
N THR A 22 3.17 -13.23 9.43
CA THR A 22 4.36 -12.90 10.21
C THR A 22 5.44 -12.20 9.39
N ASP A 23 5.17 -11.86 8.13
CA ASP A 23 6.18 -11.38 7.20
C ASP A 23 5.76 -10.08 6.50
N GLU A 24 6.01 -8.98 7.21
CA GLU A 24 5.74 -7.61 6.75
C GLU A 24 6.65 -7.21 5.57
N ALA A 25 7.90 -7.68 5.57
CA ALA A 25 8.84 -7.43 4.47
C ALA A 25 8.32 -8.04 3.17
N VAL A 26 7.84 -9.28 3.21
CA VAL A 26 7.21 -9.94 2.05
C VAL A 26 5.96 -9.19 1.56
N ALA A 27 5.16 -8.65 2.48
CA ALA A 27 3.98 -7.88 2.12
C ALA A 27 4.36 -6.57 1.40
N LEU A 28 5.39 -5.88 1.90
CA LEU A 28 5.93 -4.67 1.29
C LEU A 28 6.56 -4.96 -0.07
N ASP A 29 7.35 -6.04 -0.19
CA ASP A 29 7.97 -6.47 -1.45
C ASP A 29 6.92 -6.80 -2.50
N ALA A 30 5.83 -7.47 -2.10
CA ALA A 30 4.72 -7.75 -3.01
C ALA A 30 3.99 -6.47 -3.46
N LEU A 31 3.83 -5.48 -2.57
CA LEU A 31 3.29 -4.18 -2.94
C LEU A 31 4.23 -3.47 -3.93
N ALA A 32 5.53 -3.43 -3.67
CA ALA A 32 6.53 -2.86 -4.57
C ALA A 32 6.49 -3.53 -5.94
N ALA A 33 6.46 -4.86 -6.00
CA ALA A 33 6.34 -5.63 -7.23
C ALA A 33 5.09 -5.26 -8.05
N VAL A 34 3.94 -5.05 -7.41
CA VAL A 34 2.71 -4.59 -8.07
C VAL A 34 2.89 -3.18 -8.63
N LEU A 35 3.53 -2.28 -7.88
CA LEU A 35 3.79 -0.89 -8.30
C LEU A 35 4.82 -0.78 -9.42
N ASP A 36 5.76 -1.72 -9.50
CA ASP A 36 6.75 -1.78 -10.58
C ASP A 36 6.17 -2.40 -11.86
N ALA A 37 5.25 -3.36 -11.73
CA ALA A 37 4.63 -4.04 -12.88
C ALA A 37 3.44 -3.28 -13.48
N THR A 38 2.83 -2.35 -12.72
CA THR A 38 1.63 -1.65 -13.19
C THR A 38 1.90 -0.81 -14.44
N PRO A 39 1.05 -0.90 -15.48
CA PRO A 39 1.11 0.02 -16.62
C PRO A 39 0.56 1.40 -16.28
N ARG A 40 -0.20 1.53 -15.18
CA ARG A 40 -0.65 2.82 -14.65
C ARG A 40 0.46 3.47 -13.84
N ARG A 41 0.62 4.79 -13.98
CA ARG A 41 1.52 5.58 -13.14
C ARG A 41 0.96 5.68 -11.71
N PRO A 42 1.63 5.13 -10.69
CA PRO A 42 1.26 5.41 -9.31
C PRO A 42 1.51 6.89 -9.00
N GLU A 43 0.54 7.58 -8.42
CA GLU A 43 0.66 9.02 -8.15
C GLU A 43 0.47 9.35 -6.67
N ARG A 44 -0.52 8.76 -6.02
CA ARG A 44 -0.88 9.09 -4.64
C ARG A 44 -1.21 7.83 -3.86
N VAL A 45 -0.99 7.90 -2.55
CA VAL A 45 -1.36 6.85 -1.62
C VAL A 45 -2.21 7.46 -0.50
N SER A 46 -3.33 6.82 -0.19
CA SER A 46 -4.12 7.10 1.00
C SER A 46 -3.79 6.07 2.06
N VAL A 47 -3.49 6.51 3.28
CA VAL A 47 -3.03 5.64 4.37
C VAL A 47 -3.86 5.81 5.62
N ARG A 48 -3.95 4.72 6.38
CA ARG A 48 -4.38 4.67 7.76
C ARG A 48 -3.35 3.87 8.54
N LEU A 49 -2.80 4.48 9.57
CA LEU A 49 -1.82 3.91 10.47
C LEU A 49 -2.40 3.84 11.88
N ALA A 50 -2.12 2.76 12.60
CA ALA A 50 -2.46 2.55 14.01
C ALA A 50 -1.46 3.20 14.98
N ILE A 51 -0.83 4.30 14.55
CA ILE A 51 0.09 5.11 15.34
C ILE A 51 -0.30 6.59 15.28
N GLY A 52 -0.20 7.27 16.41
CA GLY A 52 -0.52 8.69 16.55
C GLY A 52 0.44 9.40 17.50
N ARG A 53 0.10 10.64 17.89
CA ARG A 53 0.96 11.54 18.66
C ARG A 53 1.39 10.99 20.03
N ARG A 54 0.59 10.11 20.63
CA ARG A 54 0.82 9.62 22.01
C ARG A 54 1.70 8.38 22.05
N MET A 55 2.12 7.87 20.90
CA MET A 55 3.01 6.72 20.86
C MET A 55 4.47 7.15 21.04
N ASP A 56 5.17 6.43 21.91
CA ASP A 56 6.59 6.63 22.16
C ASP A 56 7.43 5.99 21.03
N LEU A 57 7.35 6.58 19.84
CA LEU A 57 8.17 6.18 18.70
C LEU A 57 9.59 6.73 18.84
N LEU A 58 10.57 5.91 18.44
CA LEU A 58 11.99 6.24 18.47
C LEU A 58 12.65 5.87 17.14
N GLY A 59 13.74 6.57 16.82
CA GLY A 59 14.57 6.28 15.65
C GLY A 59 13.83 6.45 14.33
N PRO A 60 14.08 5.59 13.32
CA PRO A 60 13.55 5.74 11.97
C PRO A 60 12.01 5.85 11.90
N ARG A 61 11.28 5.10 12.74
CA ARG A 61 9.82 5.17 12.81
C ARG A 61 9.30 6.54 13.24
N ARG A 62 10.01 7.20 14.16
CA ARG A 62 9.66 8.56 14.57
C ARG A 62 9.90 9.54 13.42
N GLU A 63 11.04 9.44 12.76
CA GLU A 63 11.41 10.30 11.63
C GLU A 63 10.42 10.16 10.47
N ALA A 64 10.02 8.93 10.14
CA ALA A 64 9.01 8.64 9.13
C ALA A 64 7.63 9.22 9.50
N LEU A 65 7.18 9.09 10.76
CA LEU A 65 5.91 9.68 11.18
C LEU A 65 5.97 11.22 11.15
N GLU A 66 7.09 11.82 11.55
CA GLU A 66 7.30 13.27 11.46
C GLU A 66 7.26 13.75 10.00
N ALA A 67 7.91 13.02 9.08
CA ALA A 67 7.86 13.29 7.65
C ALA A 67 6.41 13.26 7.12
N LEU A 68 5.66 12.20 7.42
CA LEU A 68 4.24 12.12 7.06
C LEU A 68 3.42 13.28 7.63
N SER A 69 3.67 13.65 8.90
CA SER A 69 2.95 14.75 9.56
C SER A 69 3.20 16.13 8.93
N GLY A 70 4.29 16.27 8.17
CA GLY A 70 4.61 17.49 7.43
C GLY A 70 3.74 17.72 6.20
N HIS A 71 3.00 16.71 5.74
CA HIS A 71 2.10 16.83 4.60
C HIS A 71 0.77 17.47 4.99
N ALA A 72 0.30 18.44 4.19
CA ALA A 72 -0.92 19.19 4.46
C ALA A 72 -2.19 18.32 4.56
N ASP A 73 -2.21 17.21 3.81
CA ASP A 73 -3.34 16.27 3.74
C ASP A 73 -3.19 15.08 4.71
N VAL A 74 -2.29 15.19 5.69
CA VAL A 74 -2.08 14.19 6.74
C VAL A 74 -2.54 14.75 8.09
N THR A 75 -3.36 13.97 8.78
CA THR A 75 -3.79 14.23 10.15
C THR A 75 -3.24 13.15 11.06
N VAL A 76 -2.34 13.54 11.95
CA VAL A 76 -1.88 12.71 13.07
C VAL A 76 -2.80 12.99 14.26
N ALA A 77 -3.65 12.04 14.62
CA ALA A 77 -4.48 12.06 15.82
C ALA A 77 -3.72 11.48 17.02
N ASP A 78 -4.39 11.31 18.15
CA ASP A 78 -3.76 10.80 19.38
C ASP A 78 -3.25 9.36 19.22
N ASP A 79 -4.03 8.50 18.57
CA ASP A 79 -3.84 7.05 18.47
C ASP A 79 -3.71 6.52 17.03
N HIS A 80 -3.95 7.36 16.02
CA HIS A 80 -3.87 6.97 14.61
C HIS A 80 -3.42 8.13 13.73
N THR A 81 -2.99 7.77 12.52
CA THR A 81 -2.63 8.74 11.48
C THR A 81 -3.38 8.38 10.22
N ILE A 82 -4.03 9.36 9.61
CA ILE A 82 -4.73 9.22 8.34
C ILE A 82 -4.29 10.33 7.39
N GLY A 83 -4.20 10.01 6.12
CA GLY A 83 -3.92 11.03 5.13
C GLY A 83 -3.81 10.52 3.72
N THR A 84 -3.60 11.45 2.81
CA THR A 84 -3.24 11.15 1.42
C THR A 84 -2.00 11.94 1.06
N LEU A 85 -1.05 11.31 0.40
CA LEU A 85 0.21 11.93 0.01
C LEU A 85 0.60 11.52 -1.40
N ALA A 86 1.43 12.35 -2.04
CA ALA A 86 2.07 11.98 -3.29
C ALA A 86 2.98 10.77 -3.05
N LEU A 87 2.84 9.76 -3.92
CA LEU A 87 3.65 8.55 -3.86
C LEU A 87 5.00 8.82 -4.53
N THR A 88 5.93 9.32 -3.74
CA THR A 88 7.34 9.49 -4.11
C THR A 88 8.17 8.35 -3.53
N GLU A 89 9.42 8.21 -3.98
CA GLU A 89 10.37 7.25 -3.39
C GLU A 89 10.56 7.48 -1.89
N ALA A 90 10.70 8.74 -1.46
CA ALA A 90 10.81 9.11 -0.05
C ALA A 90 9.53 8.74 0.74
N ALA A 91 8.35 9.06 0.20
CA ALA A 91 7.08 8.69 0.84
C ALA A 91 6.92 7.17 0.95
N PHE A 92 7.36 6.42 -0.06
CA PHE A 92 7.33 4.95 0.00
C PHE A 92 8.29 4.41 1.05
N ALA A 93 9.49 4.98 1.18
CA ALA A 93 10.45 4.61 2.23
C ALA A 93 9.89 4.92 3.64
N ASP A 94 9.28 6.08 3.84
CA ASP A 94 8.64 6.41 5.12
C ASP A 94 7.49 5.44 5.45
N LEU A 95 6.71 5.03 4.45
CA LEU A 95 5.66 4.02 4.63
C LEU A 95 6.21 2.62 4.89
N ALA A 96 7.36 2.27 4.32
CA ALA A 96 8.04 1.01 4.59
C ALA A 96 8.47 0.92 6.07
N GLU A 97 9.04 2.00 6.62
CA GLU A 97 9.41 2.07 8.04
C GLU A 97 8.20 1.93 8.98
N LEU A 98 7.01 2.35 8.54
CA LEU A 98 5.77 2.32 9.30
C LEU A 98 4.84 1.16 8.94
N PHE A 99 5.29 0.22 8.11
CA PHE A 99 4.42 -0.80 7.52
C PHE A 99 3.77 -1.71 8.56
N ALA A 100 4.48 -1.99 9.66
CA ALA A 100 3.97 -2.76 10.80
C ALA A 100 2.69 -2.16 11.41
N ASP A 101 2.53 -0.84 11.31
CA ASP A 101 1.39 -0.09 11.85
C ASP A 101 0.32 0.20 10.80
N LEU A 102 0.51 -0.27 9.57
CA LEU A 102 -0.35 0.06 8.45
C LEU A 102 -1.64 -0.76 8.47
N ASP A 103 -2.71 -0.16 9.00
CA ASP A 103 -4.06 -0.69 8.91
C ASP A 103 -4.52 -0.79 7.45
N ARG A 104 -4.19 0.25 6.66
CA ARG A 104 -4.57 0.33 5.26
C ARG A 104 -3.68 1.26 4.44
N ALA A 105 -3.37 0.86 3.20
CA ALA A 105 -2.87 1.75 2.15
C ALA A 105 -3.60 1.50 0.84
N VAL A 106 -4.05 2.56 0.18
CA VAL A 106 -4.64 2.50 -1.17
C VAL A 106 -3.80 3.37 -2.09
N VAL A 107 -3.25 2.77 -3.15
CA VAL A 107 -2.48 3.48 -4.17
C VAL A 107 -3.36 3.77 -5.37
N PHE A 108 -3.30 5.02 -5.84
CA PHE A 108 -4.11 5.55 -6.91
C PHE A 108 -3.24 6.04 -8.08
N ASP A 109 -3.81 5.94 -9.28
CA ASP A 109 -3.33 6.65 -10.46
C ASP A 109 -3.80 8.13 -10.47
N PRO A 110 -3.37 8.95 -11.46
CA PRO A 110 -3.78 10.35 -11.56
C PRO A 110 -5.29 10.56 -11.76
N ASP A 111 -6.01 9.56 -12.29
CA ASP A 111 -7.45 9.61 -12.50
C ASP A 111 -8.24 9.27 -11.21
N GLY A 112 -7.53 8.90 -10.12
CA GLY A 112 -8.14 8.50 -8.86
C GLY A 112 -8.65 7.06 -8.86
N VAL A 113 -8.22 6.24 -9.82
CA VAL A 113 -8.53 4.82 -9.89
C VAL A 113 -7.47 4.04 -9.10
N ALA A 114 -7.91 3.06 -8.31
CA ALA A 114 -6.99 2.28 -7.52
C ALA A 114 -6.17 1.29 -8.34
N ILE A 115 -4.91 1.20 -7.97
CA ILE A 115 -3.94 0.21 -8.45
C ILE A 115 -3.85 -0.92 -7.43
N ALA A 116 -3.70 -0.57 -6.15
CA ALA A 116 -3.52 -1.51 -5.04
C ALA A 116 -4.23 -1.04 -3.76
N ASP A 117 -4.74 -1.97 -2.95
CA ASP A 117 -5.33 -1.76 -1.64
C ASP A 117 -4.79 -2.82 -0.68
N TRP A 118 -3.89 -2.41 0.21
CA TRP A 118 -3.46 -3.19 1.37
C TRP A 118 -4.44 -2.94 2.51
N ARG A 119 -5.06 -3.98 3.05
CA ARG A 119 -5.95 -3.88 4.21
C ARG A 119 -5.89 -5.16 5.05
N GLY A 120 -5.51 -5.03 6.33
CA GLY A 120 -5.60 -6.13 7.30
C GLY A 120 -4.92 -7.43 6.83
N GLY A 121 -3.70 -7.33 6.27
CA GLY A 121 -2.94 -8.49 5.80
C GLY A 121 -3.34 -9.01 4.41
N LEU A 122 -4.22 -8.31 3.70
CA LEU A 122 -4.65 -8.66 2.34
C LEU A 122 -4.25 -7.53 1.38
N LEU A 123 -3.48 -7.88 0.36
CA LEU A 123 -3.22 -7.01 -0.79
C LEU A 123 -4.22 -7.34 -1.90
N ARG A 124 -5.01 -6.35 -2.31
CA ARG A 124 -5.83 -6.41 -3.53
C ARG A 124 -5.20 -5.51 -4.57
N PHE A 125 -5.24 -5.90 -5.83
CA PHE A 125 -4.71 -5.09 -6.92
C PHE A 125 -5.39 -5.44 -8.23
N ALA A 126 -5.35 -4.52 -9.20
CA ALA A 126 -5.89 -4.75 -10.53
C ALA A 126 -4.81 -4.43 -11.56
N LEU A 127 -4.54 -5.42 -12.42
CA LEU A 127 -3.47 -5.38 -13.41
C LEU A 127 -3.91 -6.16 -14.66
N PRO A 128 -3.43 -5.81 -15.86
CA PRO A 128 -3.54 -6.71 -17.01
C PRO A 128 -2.85 -8.05 -16.73
N GLU A 129 -3.33 -9.14 -17.34
CA GLU A 129 -2.77 -10.49 -17.13
C GLU A 129 -1.25 -10.54 -17.36
N ALA A 130 -0.76 -9.90 -18.43
CA ALA A 130 0.67 -9.84 -18.73
C ALA A 130 1.50 -9.17 -17.63
N ALA A 131 0.96 -8.13 -16.97
CA ALA A 131 1.63 -7.46 -15.86
C ALA A 131 1.61 -8.32 -14.59
N VAL A 132 0.55 -9.12 -14.37
CA VAL A 132 0.50 -10.04 -13.23
C VAL A 132 1.58 -11.11 -13.31
N GLU A 133 1.92 -11.57 -14.51
CA GLU A 133 3.02 -12.54 -14.68
C GLU A 133 4.36 -11.90 -14.30
N THR A 134 4.57 -10.62 -14.60
CA THR A 134 5.75 -9.88 -14.12
C THR A 134 5.81 -9.81 -12.58
N VAL A 135 4.66 -9.63 -11.91
CA VAL A 135 4.59 -9.69 -10.43
C VAL A 135 4.94 -11.08 -9.92
N ARG A 136 4.46 -12.15 -10.58
CA ARG A 136 4.79 -13.53 -10.19
C ARG A 136 6.27 -13.84 -10.33
N ASP A 137 6.92 -13.30 -11.35
CA ASP A 137 8.34 -13.51 -11.63
C ASP A 137 9.27 -12.70 -10.71
N SER A 138 8.78 -11.61 -10.10
CA SER A 138 9.57 -10.73 -9.24
C SER A 138 9.51 -11.09 -7.75
N VAL A 139 8.59 -11.96 -7.34
CA VAL A 139 8.44 -12.43 -5.95
C VAL A 139 8.84 -13.90 -5.82
N ASP A 140 9.08 -14.33 -4.59
CA ASP A 140 9.32 -15.76 -4.32
C ASP A 140 8.18 -16.65 -4.81
N VAL A 141 8.51 -17.84 -5.31
CA VAL A 141 7.54 -18.81 -5.85
C VAL A 141 6.40 -19.14 -4.88
N ALA A 142 6.68 -19.16 -3.58
CA ALA A 142 5.67 -19.40 -2.54
C ALA A 142 4.65 -18.25 -2.44
N ILE A 143 5.06 -17.02 -2.76
CA ILE A 143 4.21 -15.83 -2.78
C ILE A 143 3.48 -15.74 -4.11
N ALA A 144 4.16 -15.98 -5.22
CA ALA A 144 3.56 -16.04 -6.55
C ALA A 144 2.36 -17.01 -6.56
N ASN A 145 2.53 -18.23 -6.01
CA ASN A 145 1.47 -19.23 -5.94
C ASN A 145 0.25 -18.84 -5.07
N ARG A 146 0.36 -17.77 -4.26
CA ARG A 146 -0.73 -17.24 -3.43
C ARG A 146 -1.48 -16.08 -4.09
N ILE A 147 -1.03 -15.63 -5.26
CA ILE A 147 -1.76 -14.64 -6.07
C ILE A 147 -2.96 -15.32 -6.72
N GLU A 148 -4.15 -14.89 -6.34
CA GLU A 148 -5.42 -15.41 -6.83
C GLU A 148 -6.16 -14.35 -7.64
N ARG A 149 -6.77 -14.73 -8.76
CA ARG A 149 -7.71 -13.87 -9.49
C ARG A 149 -9.03 -13.78 -8.72
N VAL A 150 -9.63 -12.61 -8.71
CA VAL A 150 -10.95 -12.33 -8.12
C VAL A 150 -11.95 -12.14 -9.26
N GLU A 151 -13.07 -12.85 -9.17
CA GLU A 151 -14.21 -12.74 -10.11
C GLU A 151 -15.06 -11.49 -9.85
#